data_AF-A0A3D4CSI0-F1
#
_entry.id   AF-A0A3D4CSI0-F1
#
_cell.length_a   1.000
_cell.length_b   1.000
_cell.length_c   1.000
_cell.angle_alpha   90.00
_cell.angle_beta   90.00
_cell.angle_gamma   90.00
#
_symmetry.space_group_name_H-M   'P 1'
#
loop_
_entity.id
_entity.type
_entity.pdbx_description
1 polymer ?
#
loop_
_entity_poly.entity_id
_entity_poly.type
_entity_poly.pdbx_seq_one_letter_code
_entity_poly.pdbx_strand_id
1 'polypeptide(L)'
;MMKRRILLLFVGALSLLGLPSCLEVEQVITLKKDGSGTISEEIVMGAQIVQMLEGLPAGAGAENPFADLYDPEKYKAKAAEFGKGVVYSRMEKVERNGGKGVKAIYTFEDINSVVLTPGSPMEDLDEEERRPKEEPLQFAYAGGVLTVTVPEPAVGEDAESAEEEQPALEVDPANEAMQAMMAQMFKGMKISTKLVTATGIQKSDATYLKDDTVTLLLMDFDEIMKNPKGLNALQKLDGAKRADIAESLKGVKGVAVETKKKIRVKLK
;
A
#
# COMPACT_ATOMS: atom_id res chain seq x y z
N MET A 1 -37.21 -1.45 -45.14
CA MET A 1 -35.82 -1.74 -44.70
C MET A 1 -35.12 -0.42 -44.39
N MET A 2 -34.23 -0.43 -43.40
CA MET A 2 -33.29 0.64 -43.02
C MET A 2 -33.87 2.00 -42.60
N LYS A 3 -33.96 2.21 -41.28
CA LYS A 3 -33.53 3.45 -40.59
C LYS A 3 -33.81 3.31 -39.10
N ARG A 4 -33.01 2.49 -38.42
CA ARG A 4 -33.04 2.33 -36.96
C ARG A 4 -31.63 2.11 -36.43
N ARG A 5 -30.68 2.98 -36.80
CA ARG A 5 -29.26 2.92 -36.36
C ARG A 5 -28.53 4.27 -36.43
N ILE A 6 -29.11 5.37 -35.96
CA ILE A 6 -28.37 6.65 -35.84
C ILE A 6 -28.76 7.40 -34.56
N LEU A 7 -28.74 6.72 -33.42
CA LEU A 7 -28.91 7.40 -32.13
C LEU A 7 -28.26 6.62 -30.98
N LEU A 8 -26.97 6.30 -31.08
CA LEU A 8 -26.22 5.61 -30.01
C LEU A 8 -24.69 5.76 -30.21
N LEU A 9 -24.17 6.99 -30.30
CA LEU A 9 -22.72 7.20 -30.49
C LEU A 9 -22.13 8.44 -29.80
N PHE A 10 -22.66 8.90 -28.66
CA PHE A 10 -22.04 10.04 -27.94
C PHE A 10 -22.13 10.00 -26.40
N VAL A 11 -22.12 8.83 -25.78
CA VAL A 11 -21.90 8.70 -24.33
C VAL A 11 -20.92 7.56 -24.08
N GLY A 12 -19.71 7.89 -23.61
CA GLY A 12 -18.75 6.89 -23.14
C GLY A 12 -17.33 7.03 -23.70
N ALA A 13 -16.70 8.19 -23.53
CA ALA A 13 -15.24 8.32 -23.72
C ALA A 13 -14.67 9.40 -22.80
N LEU A 14 -15.08 9.40 -21.53
CA LEU A 14 -14.57 10.35 -20.54
C LEU A 14 -14.27 9.63 -19.22
N SER A 15 -13.26 8.75 -19.22
CA SER A 15 -12.59 8.30 -17.98
C SER A 15 -11.44 7.31 -18.25
N LEU A 16 -10.34 7.70 -18.91
CA LEU A 16 -9.12 6.88 -18.92
C LEU A 16 -7.81 7.66 -19.13
N LEU A 17 -7.82 8.98 -18.98
CA LEU A 17 -6.59 9.77 -18.75
C LEU A 17 -6.28 9.73 -17.24
N GLY A 18 -6.03 8.52 -16.72
CA GLY A 18 -5.30 8.40 -15.47
C GLY A 18 -3.91 8.94 -15.73
N LEU A 19 -3.57 10.07 -15.12
CA LEU A 19 -2.17 10.50 -15.09
C LEU A 19 -1.36 9.35 -14.49
N PRO A 20 -0.21 8.99 -15.06
CA PRO A 20 0.55 7.85 -14.57
C PRO A 20 0.89 8.08 -13.10
N SER A 21 0.47 7.15 -12.24
CA SER A 21 0.93 7.08 -10.86
C SER A 21 2.44 7.11 -10.82
N CYS A 22 3.07 7.87 -9.93
CA CYS A 22 4.53 7.83 -9.76
C CYS A 22 4.98 6.50 -9.13
N LEU A 23 4.21 5.95 -8.18
CA LEU A 23 4.51 4.70 -7.50
C LEU A 23 3.22 4.06 -6.95
N GLU A 24 2.96 2.80 -7.30
CA GLU A 24 1.86 2.01 -6.72
C GLU A 24 2.44 0.83 -5.93
N VAL A 25 2.04 0.71 -4.67
CA VAL A 25 2.37 -0.40 -3.78
C VAL A 25 1.08 -1.03 -3.28
N GLU A 26 0.89 -2.30 -3.56
CA GLU A 26 -0.26 -3.08 -3.11
C GLU A 26 0.19 -4.37 -2.44
N GLN A 27 -0.29 -4.59 -1.22
CA GLN A 27 -0.12 -5.82 -0.49
C GLN A 27 -1.49 -6.44 -0.22
N VAL A 28 -1.67 -7.69 -0.63
CA VAL A 28 -2.94 -8.42 -0.47
C VAL A 28 -2.69 -9.74 0.20
N ILE A 29 -3.38 -9.98 1.31
CA ILE A 29 -3.47 -11.31 1.90
C ILE A 29 -4.82 -11.94 1.54
N THR A 30 -4.78 -13.11 0.90
CA THR A 30 -5.98 -13.87 0.52
C THR A 30 -6.09 -15.11 1.39
N LEU A 31 -7.14 -15.17 2.21
CA LEU A 31 -7.39 -16.24 3.17
C LEU A 31 -8.45 -17.22 2.66
N LYS A 32 -8.16 -18.52 2.74
CA LYS A 32 -9.13 -19.61 2.51
C LYS A 32 -9.73 -20.09 3.83
N LYS A 33 -10.81 -20.88 3.73
CA LYS A 33 -11.57 -21.40 4.87
C LYS A 33 -10.79 -22.41 5.73
N ASP A 34 -9.75 -23.02 5.19
CA ASP A 34 -8.89 -23.97 5.90
C ASP A 34 -7.76 -23.29 6.69
N GLY A 35 -7.62 -21.97 6.59
CA GLY A 35 -6.54 -21.20 7.23
C GLY A 35 -5.34 -20.96 6.32
N SER A 36 -5.28 -21.61 5.16
CA SER A 36 -4.22 -21.41 4.16
C SER A 36 -4.53 -20.23 3.25
N GLY A 37 -3.56 -19.81 2.44
CA GLY A 37 -3.76 -18.68 1.57
C GLY A 37 -2.52 -18.20 0.83
N THR A 38 -2.60 -16.96 0.35
CA THR A 38 -1.51 -16.30 -0.36
C THR A 38 -1.28 -14.89 0.14
N ILE A 39 -0.05 -14.43 0.08
CA ILE A 39 0.31 -13.02 0.18
C ILE A 39 0.78 -12.60 -1.21
N SER A 40 0.31 -11.47 -1.72
CA SER A 40 0.88 -10.86 -2.90
C SER A 40 1.37 -9.46 -2.60
N GLU A 41 2.56 -9.14 -3.07
CA GLU A 41 3.13 -7.80 -3.05
C GLU A 41 3.31 -7.34 -4.48
N GLU A 42 2.78 -6.18 -4.81
CA GLU A 42 2.88 -5.58 -6.11
C GLU A 42 3.46 -4.18 -5.99
N ILE A 43 4.54 -3.92 -6.73
CA ILE A 43 5.22 -2.64 -6.78
C ILE A 43 5.27 -2.22 -8.24
N VAL A 44 4.72 -1.07 -8.58
CA VAL A 44 4.74 -0.52 -9.94
C VAL A 44 5.27 0.90 -9.90
N MET A 45 6.42 1.11 -10.55
CA MET A 45 6.97 2.42 -10.80
C MET A 45 6.27 3.06 -12.00
N GLY A 46 5.89 4.31 -11.85
CA GLY A 46 5.22 5.10 -12.86
C GLY A 46 6.02 5.36 -14.11
N ALA A 47 5.34 5.73 -15.19
CA ALA A 47 5.98 6.15 -16.44
C ALA A 47 7.02 7.27 -16.22
N GLN A 48 6.78 8.20 -15.29
CA GLN A 48 7.73 9.27 -14.98
C GLN A 48 9.02 8.75 -14.31
N ILE A 49 8.91 7.85 -13.31
CA ILE A 49 10.07 7.21 -12.69
C ILE A 49 10.82 6.36 -13.73
N VAL A 50 10.08 5.60 -14.53
CA VAL A 50 10.65 4.75 -15.58
C VAL A 50 11.47 5.58 -16.57
N GLN A 51 10.90 6.68 -17.08
CA GLN A 51 11.61 7.59 -17.99
C GLN A 51 12.85 8.22 -17.36
N MET A 52 12.77 8.59 -16.09
CA MET A 52 13.91 9.15 -15.37
C MET A 52 15.04 8.13 -15.24
N LEU A 53 14.73 6.90 -14.85
CA LEU A 53 15.69 5.81 -14.68
C LEU A 53 16.32 5.37 -16.02
N GLU A 54 15.51 5.27 -17.08
CA GLU A 54 16.00 4.93 -18.42
C GLU A 54 16.79 6.07 -19.09
N GLY A 55 16.58 7.32 -18.66
CA GLY A 55 17.30 8.50 -19.12
C GLY A 55 18.69 8.68 -18.49
N LEU A 56 19.04 7.90 -17.45
CA LEU A 56 20.36 7.96 -16.83
C LEU A 56 21.43 7.39 -17.79
N PRO A 57 22.54 8.10 -18.03
CA PRO A 57 23.58 7.61 -18.92
C PRO A 57 24.19 6.31 -18.39
N ALA A 58 24.33 5.31 -19.26
CA ALA A 58 24.76 3.94 -18.97
C ALA A 58 26.21 3.77 -18.40
N GLY A 59 26.83 4.84 -17.91
CA GLY A 59 28.19 4.87 -17.34
C GLY A 59 28.24 4.81 -15.81
N ALA A 60 27.09 4.73 -15.11
CA ALA A 60 27.02 4.66 -13.64
C ALA A 60 26.84 3.23 -13.08
N GLY A 61 27.14 2.18 -13.87
CA GLY A 61 27.29 0.81 -13.36
C GLY A 61 26.04 -0.08 -13.34
N ALA A 62 24.88 0.37 -13.85
CA ALA A 62 23.71 -0.50 -14.02
C ALA A 62 23.33 -0.62 -15.50
N GLU A 63 23.52 -1.81 -16.11
CA GLU A 63 23.05 -2.12 -17.48
C GLU A 63 21.50 -2.15 -17.57
N ASN A 64 20.81 -2.25 -16.42
CA ASN A 64 19.37 -2.17 -16.30
C ASN A 64 19.01 -1.53 -14.94
N PRO A 65 18.38 -0.34 -14.90
CA PRO A 65 18.02 0.33 -13.64
C PRO A 65 16.91 -0.39 -12.86
N PHE A 66 16.34 -1.46 -13.42
CA PHE A 66 15.34 -2.32 -12.78
C PHE A 66 15.90 -3.70 -12.41
N ALA A 67 17.22 -3.94 -12.52
CA ALA A 67 17.81 -5.25 -12.25
C ALA A 67 17.43 -5.78 -10.86
N ASP A 68 17.58 -4.94 -9.83
CA ASP A 68 17.28 -5.30 -8.44
C ASP A 68 15.79 -5.52 -8.20
N LEU A 69 14.93 -4.75 -8.87
CA LEU A 69 13.47 -4.93 -8.82
C LEU A 69 13.04 -6.28 -9.41
N TYR A 70 13.82 -6.80 -10.37
CA TYR A 70 13.53 -8.08 -11.04
C TYR A 70 14.32 -9.26 -10.48
N ASP A 71 15.09 -9.09 -9.40
CA ASP A 71 15.83 -10.19 -8.80
C ASP A 71 14.90 -11.15 -8.04
N PRO A 72 14.67 -12.39 -8.53
CA PRO A 72 13.80 -13.34 -7.85
C PRO A 72 14.37 -13.82 -6.51
N GLU A 73 15.69 -13.79 -6.29
CA GLU A 73 16.28 -14.25 -5.03
C GLU A 73 15.97 -13.27 -3.89
N LYS A 74 15.82 -11.97 -4.16
CA LYS A 74 15.34 -10.97 -3.19
C LYS A 74 13.96 -11.36 -2.65
N TYR A 75 13.00 -11.64 -3.53
CA TYR A 75 11.65 -12.03 -3.13
C TYR A 75 11.63 -13.40 -2.45
N LYS A 76 12.47 -14.33 -2.88
CA LYS A 76 12.56 -15.65 -2.25
C LYS A 76 13.11 -15.57 -0.83
N ALA A 77 14.13 -14.74 -0.59
CA ALA A 77 14.65 -14.46 0.75
C ALA A 77 13.58 -13.80 1.64
N LYS A 78 12.82 -12.84 1.09
CA LYS A 78 11.75 -12.13 1.79
C LYS A 78 10.64 -13.03 2.33
N ALA A 79 10.45 -14.22 1.76
CA ALA A 79 9.44 -15.17 2.26
C ALA A 79 9.57 -15.47 3.77
N ALA A 80 10.80 -15.47 4.31
CA ALA A 80 11.04 -15.70 5.74
C ALA A 80 10.51 -14.57 6.64
N GLU A 81 10.41 -13.36 6.13
CA GLU A 81 9.91 -12.18 6.85
C GLU A 81 8.40 -12.24 7.06
N PHE A 82 7.68 -12.93 6.17
CA PHE A 82 6.24 -13.17 6.32
C PHE A 82 5.89 -14.23 7.37
N GLY A 83 6.89 -14.77 8.07
CA GLY A 83 6.69 -15.71 9.16
C GLY A 83 6.87 -17.17 8.77
N LYS A 84 6.71 -18.04 9.77
CA LYS A 84 7.05 -19.46 9.64
C LYS A 84 6.09 -20.16 8.67
N GLY A 85 6.65 -20.91 7.73
CA GLY A 85 5.86 -21.72 6.79
C GLY A 85 5.31 -20.92 5.61
N VAL A 86 5.70 -19.65 5.45
CA VAL A 86 5.47 -18.90 4.22
C VAL A 86 6.54 -19.25 3.20
N VAL A 87 6.12 -19.53 1.98
CA VAL A 87 6.99 -19.98 0.88
C VAL A 87 6.77 -19.10 -0.33
N TYR A 88 7.86 -18.67 -0.97
CA TYR A 88 7.81 -18.01 -2.26
C TYR A 88 7.20 -18.94 -3.32
N SER A 89 6.19 -18.44 -4.03
CA SER A 89 5.55 -19.19 -5.12
C SER A 89 6.09 -18.74 -6.48
N ARG A 90 5.98 -17.45 -6.79
CA ARG A 90 6.42 -16.88 -8.07
C ARG A 90 6.50 -15.36 -8.03
N MET A 91 7.12 -14.79 -9.07
CA MET A 91 7.11 -13.37 -9.37
C MET A 91 6.72 -13.16 -10.83
N GLU A 92 5.90 -12.15 -11.08
CA GLU A 92 5.43 -11.77 -12.41
C GLU A 92 5.84 -10.32 -12.69
N LYS A 93 6.34 -10.03 -13.89
CA LYS A 93 6.55 -8.65 -14.33
C LYS A 93 5.22 -7.98 -14.60
N VAL A 94 5.10 -6.73 -14.21
CA VAL A 94 3.91 -5.90 -14.37
C VAL A 94 4.27 -4.70 -15.24
N GLU A 95 3.55 -4.51 -16.33
CA GLU A 95 3.64 -3.32 -17.18
C GLU A 95 2.24 -2.74 -17.36
N ARG A 96 2.01 -1.51 -16.89
CA ARG A 96 0.74 -0.81 -17.09
C ARG A 96 0.92 0.70 -17.13
N ASN A 97 0.17 1.38 -17.99
CA ASN A 97 0.18 2.85 -18.11
C ASN A 97 1.58 3.46 -18.31
N GLY A 98 2.46 2.74 -19.02
CA GLY A 98 3.87 3.13 -19.21
C GLY A 98 4.76 2.90 -17.98
N GLY A 99 4.19 2.42 -16.87
CA GLY A 99 4.92 1.99 -15.68
C GLY A 99 5.43 0.55 -15.78
N LYS A 100 6.44 0.24 -14.97
CA LYS A 100 7.12 -1.05 -14.87
C LYS A 100 7.21 -1.49 -13.41
N GLY A 101 7.05 -2.78 -13.16
CA GLY A 101 6.90 -3.30 -11.81
C GLY A 101 6.96 -4.81 -11.71
N VAL A 102 6.71 -5.32 -10.51
CA VAL A 102 6.60 -6.75 -10.23
C VAL A 102 5.44 -7.06 -9.30
N LYS A 103 4.93 -8.28 -9.42
CA LYS A 103 4.02 -8.90 -8.47
C LYS A 103 4.66 -10.18 -7.93
N ALA A 104 5.10 -10.18 -6.68
CA ALA A 104 5.55 -11.37 -5.98
C ALA A 104 4.37 -12.04 -5.27
N ILE A 105 4.33 -13.38 -5.30
CA ILE A 105 3.28 -14.19 -4.69
C ILE A 105 3.92 -15.22 -3.78
N TYR A 106 3.40 -15.30 -2.56
CA TYR A 106 3.79 -16.23 -1.51
C TYR A 106 2.58 -17.06 -1.11
N THR A 107 2.84 -18.26 -0.60
CA THR A 107 1.82 -19.18 -0.06
C THR A 107 2.08 -19.46 1.40
N PHE A 108 1.02 -19.59 2.18
CA PHE A 108 1.09 -20.05 3.57
C PHE A 108 0.03 -21.12 3.82
N GLU A 109 0.33 -22.06 4.73
CA GLU A 109 -0.60 -23.11 5.14
C GLU A 109 -1.46 -22.69 6.34
N ASP A 110 -0.94 -21.79 7.18
CA ASP A 110 -1.61 -21.32 8.39
C ASP A 110 -1.42 -19.82 8.60
N ILE A 111 -2.51 -19.06 8.46
CA ILE A 111 -2.56 -17.62 8.71
C ILE A 111 -2.11 -17.23 10.12
N ASN A 112 -2.22 -18.11 11.11
CA ASN A 112 -1.77 -17.84 12.48
C ASN A 112 -0.25 -17.68 12.59
N SER A 113 0.51 -18.17 11.59
CA SER A 113 1.97 -18.06 11.54
C SER A 113 2.45 -16.90 10.67
N VAL A 114 1.52 -16.18 10.02
CA VAL A 114 1.85 -15.07 9.13
C VAL A 114 2.19 -13.82 9.93
N VAL A 115 3.28 -13.17 9.56
CA VAL A 115 3.71 -11.86 10.02
C VAL A 115 3.49 -10.89 8.86
N LEU A 116 2.72 -9.82 9.09
CA LEU A 116 2.44 -8.84 8.03
C LEU A 116 2.35 -7.43 8.61
N THR A 117 3.25 -6.56 8.19
CA THR A 117 3.23 -5.12 8.51
C THR A 117 2.60 -4.37 7.32
N PRO A 118 1.48 -3.64 7.52
CA PRO A 118 0.84 -2.88 6.45
C PRO A 118 1.81 -1.87 5.83
N GLY A 119 1.89 -1.86 4.49
CA GLY A 119 2.76 -0.92 3.78
C GLY A 119 4.25 -1.27 3.80
N SER A 120 4.66 -2.39 4.40
CA SER A 120 6.07 -2.85 4.42
C SER A 120 6.81 -2.87 3.07
N PRO A 121 6.19 -3.15 1.89
CA PRO A 121 6.95 -3.04 0.63
C PRO A 121 7.42 -1.61 0.30
N MET A 122 6.92 -0.58 0.99
CA MET A 122 7.47 0.79 0.89
C MET A 122 8.77 0.96 1.67
N GLU A 123 8.96 0.21 2.77
CA GLU A 123 10.18 0.27 3.59
C GLU A 123 11.37 -0.27 2.78
N ASP A 124 11.15 -1.32 1.98
CA ASP A 124 12.17 -1.89 1.09
C ASP A 124 12.64 -0.93 -0.03
N LEU A 125 11.90 0.15 -0.27
CA LEU A 125 12.22 1.18 -1.26
C LEU A 125 12.92 2.39 -0.63
N ASP A 126 12.98 2.47 0.69
CA ASP A 126 13.56 3.57 1.46
C ASP A 126 14.83 3.06 2.18
N GLU A 127 15.99 3.21 1.56
CA GLU A 127 17.27 2.69 2.08
C GLU A 127 17.73 3.35 3.39
N GLU A 128 17.08 4.43 3.82
CA GLU A 128 17.53 5.23 4.97
C GLU A 128 16.80 4.94 6.30
N GLU A 129 16.02 3.86 6.42
CA GLU A 129 15.26 3.49 7.64
C GLU A 129 14.58 4.71 8.34
N ARG A 130 14.06 5.67 7.56
CA ARG A 130 13.56 6.96 8.07
C ARG A 130 12.20 6.88 8.78
N ARG A 131 11.68 5.67 9.01
CA ARG A 131 10.36 5.46 9.62
C ARG A 131 10.48 4.58 10.86
N PRO A 132 9.71 4.88 11.92
CA PRO A 132 9.60 3.97 13.06
C PRO A 132 9.15 2.60 12.55
N LYS A 133 9.83 1.53 13.00
CA LYS A 133 9.43 0.16 12.65
C LYS A 133 8.04 -0.12 13.21
N GLU A 134 7.06 -0.24 12.32
CA GLU A 134 5.70 -0.60 12.72
C GLU A 134 5.64 -2.06 13.17
N GLU A 135 4.92 -2.32 14.26
CA GLU A 135 4.66 -3.69 14.68
C GLU A 135 3.79 -4.42 13.63
N PRO A 136 3.97 -5.74 13.45
CA PRO A 136 3.16 -6.52 12.53
C PRO A 136 1.75 -6.77 13.07
N LEU A 137 0.80 -7.01 12.15
CA LEU A 137 -0.53 -7.52 12.48
C LEU A 137 -0.43 -8.90 13.12
N GLN A 138 -1.28 -9.16 14.12
CA GLN A 138 -1.41 -10.49 14.71
C GLN A 138 -2.70 -11.15 14.25
N PHE A 139 -2.58 -12.36 13.70
CA PHE A 139 -3.71 -13.14 13.22
C PHE A 139 -4.05 -14.27 14.19
N ALA A 140 -5.34 -14.44 14.45
CA ALA A 140 -5.88 -15.60 15.16
C ALA A 140 -7.07 -16.16 14.37
N TYR A 141 -6.91 -17.33 13.77
CA TYR A 141 -7.92 -17.99 12.97
C TYR A 141 -8.32 -19.34 13.56
N ALA A 142 -9.60 -19.45 13.91
CA ALA A 142 -10.18 -20.69 14.42
C ALA A 142 -11.66 -20.80 14.05
N GLY A 143 -12.10 -21.99 13.65
CA GLY A 143 -13.52 -22.28 13.42
C GLY A 143 -14.20 -21.38 12.38
N GLY A 144 -13.47 -20.95 11.33
CA GLY A 144 -14.01 -20.05 10.31
C GLY A 144 -14.02 -18.57 10.67
N VAL A 145 -13.48 -18.19 11.84
CA VAL A 145 -13.43 -16.81 12.32
C VAL A 145 -11.98 -16.36 12.41
N LEU A 146 -11.64 -15.31 11.66
CA LEU A 146 -10.38 -14.59 11.77
C LEU A 146 -10.56 -13.42 12.74
N THR A 147 -9.64 -13.29 13.69
CA THR A 147 -9.42 -12.08 14.46
C THR A 147 -8.09 -11.48 14.02
N VAL A 148 -8.11 -10.23 13.59
CA VAL A 148 -6.90 -9.45 13.33
C VAL A 148 -6.74 -8.47 14.47
N THR A 149 -5.59 -8.52 15.15
CA THR A 149 -5.20 -7.49 16.11
C THR A 149 -4.30 -6.49 15.40
N VAL A 150 -4.75 -5.25 15.33
CA VAL A 150 -3.98 -4.15 14.77
C VAL A 150 -3.11 -3.60 15.92
N PRO A 151 -1.79 -3.46 15.73
CA PRO A 151 -0.93 -2.85 16.73
C PRO A 151 -1.21 -1.36 16.88
N GLU A 152 -0.89 -0.79 18.04
CA GLU A 152 -0.91 0.68 18.14
C GLU A 152 0.12 1.23 17.14
N PRO A 153 -0.18 2.34 16.45
CA PRO A 153 0.84 3.05 15.70
C PRO A 153 2.02 3.30 16.62
N ALA A 154 3.24 3.12 16.12
CA ALA A 154 4.43 3.51 16.87
C ALA A 154 4.31 5.01 17.16
N VAL A 155 3.98 5.35 18.40
CA VAL A 155 4.12 6.72 18.91
C VAL A 155 5.62 6.90 19.06
N GLY A 156 6.20 7.91 18.42
CA GLY A 156 7.64 8.16 18.47
C GLY A 156 8.13 8.39 19.91
N GLU A 157 8.41 7.31 20.63
CA GLU A 157 9.22 7.33 21.86
C GLU A 157 10.71 7.14 21.52
N ASP A 158 11.03 6.68 20.31
CA ASP A 158 12.40 6.64 19.76
C ASP A 158 12.75 7.86 18.90
N ALA A 159 11.97 8.95 18.99
CA ALA A 159 12.35 10.25 18.43
C ALA A 159 13.30 11.04 19.36
N GLU A 160 13.65 10.52 20.55
CA GLU A 160 14.64 11.13 21.47
C GLU A 160 16.08 10.64 21.23
N SER A 161 16.34 9.74 20.27
CA SER A 161 17.71 9.32 19.92
C SER A 161 18.09 9.53 18.45
N ALA A 162 17.22 10.19 17.67
CA ALA A 162 17.53 10.75 16.35
C ALA A 162 17.80 12.27 16.41
N GLU A 163 17.89 12.85 17.61
CA GLU A 163 18.40 14.21 17.81
C GLU A 163 19.92 14.19 17.88
N GLU A 164 20.62 13.92 16.77
CA GLU A 164 21.96 14.45 16.58
C GLU A 164 22.26 14.60 15.08
N GLU A 165 22.15 15.85 14.63
CA GLU A 165 22.67 16.47 13.40
C GLU A 165 22.16 15.98 12.03
N GLN A 166 20.99 16.49 11.65
CA GLN A 166 20.80 17.17 10.36
C GLN A 166 19.51 17.99 10.39
N PRO A 167 19.37 19.06 9.57
CA PRO A 167 18.18 19.87 9.60
C PRO A 167 17.04 18.93 9.20
N ALA A 168 16.10 18.71 10.13
CA ALA A 168 14.72 18.53 9.71
C ALA A 168 14.52 19.57 8.61
N LEU A 169 14.15 19.14 7.41
CA LEU A 169 13.58 20.10 6.48
C LEU A 169 12.49 20.77 7.32
N GLU A 170 12.72 21.99 7.80
CA GLU A 170 11.68 22.81 8.36
C GLU A 170 10.78 23.07 7.17
N VAL A 171 9.85 22.13 6.96
CA VAL A 171 8.85 22.21 5.92
C VAL A 171 7.95 23.31 6.42
N ASP A 172 8.26 24.55 6.07
CA ASP A 172 7.34 25.65 6.28
C ASP A 172 6.11 25.33 5.43
N PRO A 173 4.98 24.94 6.04
CA PRO A 173 3.78 24.65 5.29
C PRO A 173 3.21 25.92 4.65
N ALA A 174 3.81 27.11 4.82
CA ALA A 174 3.48 28.32 4.08
C ALA A 174 4.31 28.51 2.80
N ASN A 175 5.36 27.70 2.55
CA ASN A 175 6.16 27.81 1.32
C ASN A 175 5.52 27.05 0.15
N GLU A 176 4.81 27.79 -0.70
CA GLU A 176 4.10 27.26 -1.88
C GLU A 176 5.01 26.48 -2.85
N ALA A 177 6.28 26.87 -2.99
CA ALA A 177 7.22 26.18 -3.88
C ALA A 177 7.61 24.79 -3.36
N MET A 178 7.77 24.67 -2.04
CA MET A 178 8.08 23.39 -1.38
C MET A 178 6.87 22.46 -1.40
N GLN A 179 5.67 23.00 -1.16
CA GLN A 179 4.43 22.23 -1.33
C GLN A 179 4.25 21.71 -2.75
N ALA A 180 4.53 22.54 -3.76
CA ALA A 180 4.43 22.12 -5.17
C ALA A 180 5.42 20.99 -5.50
N MET A 181 6.64 21.04 -4.96
CA MET A 181 7.63 19.98 -5.11
C MET A 181 7.18 18.68 -4.43
N MET A 182 6.69 18.74 -3.17
CA MET A 182 6.14 17.55 -2.49
C MET A 182 4.93 16.99 -3.23
N ALA A 183 4.02 17.85 -3.68
CA ALA A 183 2.85 17.45 -4.43
C ALA A 183 3.22 16.73 -5.73
N GLN A 184 4.27 17.17 -6.41
CA GLN A 184 4.79 16.51 -7.60
C GLN A 184 5.41 15.14 -7.29
N MET A 185 6.11 15.00 -6.17
CA MET A 185 6.72 13.73 -5.75
C MET A 185 5.69 12.67 -5.37
N PHE A 186 4.68 13.07 -4.59
CA PHE A 186 3.59 12.18 -4.15
C PHE A 186 2.50 12.00 -5.21
N LYS A 187 2.59 12.70 -6.34
CA LYS A 187 1.57 12.64 -7.39
C LYS A 187 1.36 11.22 -7.86
N GLY A 188 0.12 10.77 -7.77
CA GLY A 188 -0.31 9.44 -8.13
C GLY A 188 0.23 8.33 -7.25
N MET A 189 1.02 8.63 -6.20
CA MET A 189 1.47 7.61 -5.27
C MET A 189 0.26 6.92 -4.63
N LYS A 190 0.30 5.59 -4.57
CA LYS A 190 -0.77 4.80 -3.97
C LYS A 190 -0.20 3.65 -3.18
N ILE A 191 -0.56 3.57 -1.90
CA ILE A 191 -0.16 2.50 -0.99
C ILE A 191 -1.43 1.82 -0.49
N SER A 192 -1.51 0.50 -0.55
CA SER A 192 -2.64 -0.22 0.03
C SER A 192 -2.28 -1.59 0.59
N THR A 193 -2.93 -1.95 1.69
CA THR A 193 -2.87 -3.28 2.31
C THR A 193 -4.29 -3.79 2.52
N LYS A 194 -4.58 -4.99 2.01
CA LYS A 194 -5.92 -5.58 1.99
C LYS A 194 -5.92 -7.01 2.48
N LEU A 195 -7.00 -7.39 3.16
CA LEU A 195 -7.36 -8.76 3.51
C LEU A 195 -8.56 -9.18 2.67
N VAL A 196 -8.42 -10.23 1.88
CA VAL A 196 -9.44 -10.81 1.01
C VAL A 196 -9.77 -12.22 1.49
N THR A 197 -11.04 -12.59 1.53
CA THR A 197 -11.44 -13.97 1.82
C THR A 197 -11.86 -14.69 0.55
N ALA A 198 -11.24 -15.82 0.22
CA ALA A 198 -11.50 -16.55 -1.02
C ALA A 198 -12.92 -17.14 -1.11
N THR A 199 -13.54 -17.48 0.03
CA THR A 199 -14.92 -17.99 0.09
C THR A 199 -15.94 -16.90 0.38
N GLY A 200 -15.47 -15.70 0.70
CA GLY A 200 -16.26 -14.53 1.03
C GLY A 200 -16.54 -14.32 2.52
N ILE A 201 -17.08 -13.15 2.85
CA ILE A 201 -17.32 -12.70 4.24
C ILE A 201 -18.79 -12.89 4.60
N GLN A 202 -19.07 -13.71 5.63
CA GLN A 202 -20.40 -13.87 6.19
C GLN A 202 -20.77 -12.71 7.12
N LYS A 203 -19.82 -12.29 7.97
CA LYS A 203 -20.00 -11.20 8.91
C LYS A 203 -18.64 -10.61 9.25
N SER A 204 -18.56 -9.28 9.34
CA SER A 204 -17.38 -8.62 9.89
C SER A 204 -17.78 -7.34 10.63
N ASP A 205 -16.95 -6.95 11.58
CA ASP A 205 -17.00 -5.64 12.22
C ASP A 205 -15.88 -4.70 11.73
N ALA A 206 -15.14 -5.05 10.68
CA ALA A 206 -14.12 -4.17 10.10
C ALA A 206 -14.74 -2.85 9.61
N THR A 207 -13.97 -1.76 9.75
CA THR A 207 -14.40 -0.41 9.43
C THR A 207 -14.49 -0.20 7.91
N TYR A 208 -13.54 -0.74 7.16
CA TYR A 208 -13.45 -0.59 5.71
C TYR A 208 -13.69 -1.90 4.98
N LEU A 209 -14.94 -2.37 5.06
CA LEU A 209 -15.41 -3.58 4.38
C LEU A 209 -16.09 -3.23 3.05
N LYS A 210 -15.64 -3.87 1.97
CA LYS A 210 -16.35 -3.88 0.69
C LYS A 210 -16.29 -5.27 0.08
N ASP A 211 -17.46 -5.82 -0.24
CA ASP A 211 -17.62 -7.17 -0.76
C ASP A 211 -16.92 -8.19 0.17
N ASP A 212 -15.94 -8.93 -0.35
CA ASP A 212 -15.16 -9.92 0.40
C ASP A 212 -13.75 -9.39 0.78
N THR A 213 -13.59 -8.06 0.80
CA THR A 213 -12.33 -7.36 1.06
C THR A 213 -12.43 -6.42 2.27
N VAL A 214 -11.48 -6.55 3.19
CA VAL A 214 -11.21 -5.59 4.26
C VAL A 214 -9.97 -4.78 3.89
N THR A 215 -10.09 -3.46 3.84
CA THR A 215 -8.95 -2.55 3.66
C THR A 215 -8.35 -2.22 5.02
N LEU A 216 -7.08 -2.58 5.21
CA LEU A 216 -6.32 -2.32 6.44
C LEU A 216 -5.59 -0.98 6.36
N LEU A 217 -5.04 -0.69 5.17
CA LEU A 217 -4.36 0.56 4.84
C LEU A 217 -4.70 0.95 3.40
N LEU A 218 -4.96 2.23 3.18
CA LEU A 218 -5.04 2.89 1.88
C LEU A 218 -4.57 4.33 2.05
N MET A 219 -3.58 4.71 1.25
CA MET A 219 -3.18 6.09 1.01
C MET A 219 -3.10 6.31 -0.50
N ASP A 220 -4.08 7.03 -1.03
CA ASP A 220 -4.17 7.44 -2.44
C ASP A 220 -3.88 8.94 -2.49
N PHE A 221 -2.62 9.29 -2.77
CA PHE A 221 -2.17 10.67 -2.66
C PHE A 221 -2.86 11.59 -3.66
N ASP A 222 -3.28 11.11 -4.82
CA ASP A 222 -4.06 11.93 -5.75
C ASP A 222 -5.41 12.33 -5.15
N GLU A 223 -6.10 11.42 -4.47
CA GLU A 223 -7.37 11.73 -3.81
C GLU A 223 -7.18 12.57 -2.54
N ILE A 224 -6.09 12.35 -1.80
CA ILE A 224 -5.74 13.14 -0.62
C ILE A 224 -5.47 14.59 -1.02
N MET A 225 -4.67 14.81 -2.07
CA MET A 225 -4.26 16.15 -2.52
C MET A 225 -5.42 16.96 -3.12
N LYS A 226 -6.46 16.27 -3.65
CA LYS A 226 -7.72 16.93 -4.06
C LYS A 226 -8.56 17.41 -2.88
N ASN A 227 -8.26 16.97 -1.66
CA ASN A 227 -9.00 17.31 -0.46
C ASN A 227 -8.30 18.46 0.30
N PRO A 228 -8.97 19.60 0.54
CA PRO A 228 -8.42 20.70 1.34
C PRO A 228 -7.99 20.30 2.76
N LYS A 229 -8.51 19.19 3.30
CA LYS A 229 -8.12 18.64 4.61
C LYS A 229 -7.09 17.51 4.53
N GLY A 230 -6.75 17.03 3.34
CA GLY A 230 -5.96 15.81 3.14
C GLY A 230 -4.54 15.92 3.69
N LEU A 231 -3.79 16.96 3.31
CA LEU A 231 -2.44 17.20 3.81
C LEU A 231 -2.39 17.39 5.32
N ASN A 232 -3.31 18.20 5.86
CA ASN A 232 -3.42 18.43 7.30
C ASN A 232 -3.78 17.13 8.06
N ALA A 233 -4.53 16.22 7.45
CA ALA A 233 -4.85 14.93 8.05
C ALA A 233 -3.60 14.04 8.10
N LEU A 234 -2.79 13.99 7.05
CA LEU A 234 -1.54 13.22 7.02
C LEU A 234 -0.53 13.70 8.06
N GLN A 235 -0.34 15.02 8.21
CA GLN A 235 0.56 15.59 9.21
C GLN A 235 0.16 15.22 10.65
N LYS A 236 -1.14 15.00 10.88
CA LYS A 236 -1.68 14.58 12.18
C LYS A 236 -1.61 13.08 12.41
N LEU A 237 -1.13 12.29 11.46
CA LEU A 237 -0.92 10.85 11.66
C LEU A 237 0.42 10.58 12.34
N ASP A 238 1.39 11.46 12.14
CA ASP A 238 2.72 11.30 12.70
C ASP A 238 2.67 11.39 14.24
N GLY A 239 3.21 10.35 14.90
CA GLY A 239 3.17 10.19 16.35
C GLY A 239 1.77 10.10 16.97
N ALA A 240 0.70 9.95 16.18
CA ALA A 240 -0.66 10.01 16.68
C ALA A 240 -1.16 8.67 17.23
N LYS A 241 -1.98 8.75 18.28
CA LYS A 241 -2.68 7.57 18.80
C LYS A 241 -3.81 7.20 17.85
N ARG A 242 -4.10 5.91 17.80
CA ARG A 242 -5.20 5.33 17.00
C ARG A 242 -6.53 6.09 17.04
N ALA A 243 -6.94 6.58 18.22
CA ALA A 243 -8.19 7.33 18.36
C ALA A 243 -8.16 8.66 17.58
N ASP A 244 -7.03 9.36 17.65
CA ASP A 244 -6.81 10.64 16.98
C ASP A 244 -6.69 10.45 15.45
N ILE A 245 -6.09 9.34 15.02
CA ILE A 245 -6.08 8.91 13.61
C ILE A 245 -7.50 8.72 13.09
N ALA A 246 -8.35 7.99 13.84
CA ALA A 246 -9.73 7.70 13.41
C ALA A 246 -10.54 8.98 13.21
N GLU A 247 -10.35 9.97 14.08
CA GLU A 247 -11.01 11.27 13.98
C GLU A 247 -10.46 12.11 12.82
N SER A 248 -9.14 12.19 12.70
CA SER A 248 -8.45 13.00 11.68
C SER A 248 -8.75 12.55 10.25
N LEU A 249 -8.97 11.25 10.04
CA LEU A 249 -9.29 10.67 8.74
C LEU A 249 -10.77 10.74 8.36
N LYS A 250 -11.64 11.18 9.27
CA LYS A 250 -13.08 11.19 9.04
C LYS A 250 -13.46 12.09 7.86
N GLY A 251 -13.99 11.49 6.81
CA GLY A 251 -14.42 12.19 5.59
C GLY A 251 -13.27 12.56 4.66
N VAL A 252 -12.04 12.12 4.93
CA VAL A 252 -10.90 12.31 4.04
C VAL A 252 -10.93 11.24 2.95
N LYS A 253 -11.26 11.64 1.72
CA LYS A 253 -11.15 10.74 0.56
C LYS A 253 -9.68 10.39 0.30
N GLY A 254 -9.44 9.19 -0.20
CA GLY A 254 -8.10 8.70 -0.49
C GLY A 254 -7.38 8.10 0.71
N VAL A 255 -7.94 8.15 1.93
CA VAL A 255 -7.35 7.50 3.11
C VAL A 255 -8.31 6.49 3.72
N ALA A 256 -7.80 5.31 4.05
CA ALA A 256 -8.44 4.37 4.95
C ALA A 256 -7.38 3.69 5.81
N VAL A 257 -7.55 3.73 7.13
CA VAL A 257 -6.65 3.06 8.07
C VAL A 257 -7.53 2.36 9.10
N GLU A 258 -7.43 1.04 9.21
CA GLU A 258 -8.21 0.31 10.22
C GLU A 258 -7.74 0.68 11.63
N THR A 259 -8.53 1.49 12.32
CA THR A 259 -8.20 1.99 13.65
C THR A 259 -8.82 1.16 14.77
N LYS A 260 -9.53 0.06 14.49
CA LYS A 260 -9.97 -0.84 15.57
C LYS A 260 -8.80 -1.68 16.05
N LYS A 261 -8.58 -1.72 17.37
CA LYS A 261 -7.60 -2.61 18.00
C LYS A 261 -7.76 -4.07 17.56
N LYS A 262 -9.01 -4.51 17.39
CA LYS A 262 -9.33 -5.84 16.88
C LYS A 262 -10.49 -5.76 15.90
N ILE A 263 -10.35 -6.48 14.80
CA ILE A 263 -11.46 -6.78 13.88
C ILE A 263 -11.68 -8.28 13.83
N ARG A 264 -12.94 -8.68 13.62
CA ARG A 264 -13.37 -10.06 13.45
C ARG A 264 -14.00 -10.22 12.08
N VAL A 265 -13.58 -11.25 11.36
CA VAL A 265 -14.08 -11.62 10.04
C VAL A 265 -14.50 -13.08 10.09
N LYS A 266 -15.80 -13.34 9.94
CA LYS A 266 -16.34 -14.68 9.80
C LYS A 266 -16.46 -15.01 8.32
N LEU A 267 -15.76 -16.05 7.88
CA LEU A 267 -15.76 -16.51 6.50
C LEU A 267 -17.07 -17.26 6.19
N LYS A 268 -17.51 -17.20 4.93
CA LYS A 268 -18.58 -18.04 4.39
C LYS A 268 -18.13 -19.50 4.30
#